data_AF-A0AAV2B8F5-F1
#
_entry.id   AF-A0AAV2B8F5-F1
#
_cell.length_a   1.000
_cell.length_b   1.000
_cell.length_c   1.000
_cell.angle_alpha   90.00
_cell.angle_beta   90.00
_cell.angle_gamma   90.00
#
_symmetry.space_group_name_H-M   'P 1'
#
loop_
_entity.id
_entity.type
_entity.pdbx_description
1 polymer ?
#
loop_
_entity_poly.entity_id
_entity_poly.type
_entity_poly.pdbx_seq_one_letter_code
_entity_poly.pdbx_strand_id
1 'polypeptide(L)' 'MGEEACAWICLKEGAQLTEKEIKEFCKGKISHYKIPRYVMFVEEFPKTQSGKIKKFEMTKIASEKLKL' A
#
# COMPACT_ATOMS: atom_id res chain seq x y z
N MET A 1 14.87 9.71 -11.04
CA MET A 1 14.04 8.57 -10.58
C MET A 1 12.88 9.15 -9.80
N GLY A 2 11.65 8.94 -10.24
CA GLY A 2 10.46 9.56 -9.64
C GLY A 2 9.96 8.77 -8.43
N GLU A 3 9.37 9.46 -7.46
CA GLU A 3 8.70 8.82 -6.33
C GLU A 3 7.43 8.10 -6.81
N GLU A 4 7.31 6.82 -6.49
CA GLU A 4 6.15 6.00 -6.87
C GLU A 4 5.28 5.70 -5.65
N ALA A 5 3.97 5.95 -5.75
CA ALA A 5 3.05 5.69 -4.66
C ALA A 5 2.79 4.19 -4.48
N CYS A 6 2.90 3.71 -3.24
CA CYS A 6 2.55 2.35 -2.84
C CYS A 6 1.44 2.38 -1.78
N ALA A 7 0.31 1.72 -2.05
CA ALA A 7 -0.77 1.56 -1.09
C ALA A 7 -0.58 0.27 -0.29
N TRP A 8 -0.70 0.35 1.04
CA TRP A 8 -0.67 -0.80 1.93
C TRP A 8 -2.06 -1.04 2.53
N ILE A 9 -2.56 -2.25 2.41
CA ILE A 9 -3.96 -2.58 2.71
C ILE A 9 -4.00 -3.82 3.60
N CYS A 10 -4.66 -3.69 4.74
CA CYS A 10 -5.05 -4.80 5.59
C CYS A 10 -6.54 -5.05 5.38
N LEU A 11 -6.89 -6.21 4.82
CA LEU A 11 -8.29 -6.60 4.65
C LEU A 11 -8.87 -7.03 6.00
N LYS A 12 -10.15 -6.71 6.20
CA LYS A 12 -10.91 -7.29 7.30
C LYS A 12 -11.26 -8.74 6.98
N GLU A 13 -11.54 -9.52 8.00
CA GLU A 13 -11.97 -10.91 7.83
C GLU A 13 -13.19 -10.99 6.91
N GLY A 14 -13.14 -11.91 5.93
CA GLY A 14 -14.17 -12.08 4.92
C GLY A 14 -14.21 -11.02 3.81
N ALA A 15 -13.38 -9.97 3.88
CA ALA A 15 -13.29 -8.98 2.81
C ALA A 15 -12.43 -9.48 1.66
N GLN A 16 -12.89 -9.25 0.43
CA GLN A 16 -12.14 -9.50 -0.79
C GLN A 16 -11.96 -8.19 -1.55
N LEU A 17 -10.75 -7.98 -2.04
CA LEU A 17 -10.41 -6.79 -2.81
C LEU A 17 -9.21 -7.07 -3.70
N THR A 18 -9.24 -6.55 -4.92
CA THR A 18 -8.14 -6.66 -5.86
C THR A 18 -7.40 -5.33 -6.03
N GLU A 19 -6.15 -5.40 -6.50
CA GLU A 19 -5.37 -4.21 -6.82
C GLU A 19 -6.04 -3.34 -7.89
N LYS A 20 -6.73 -3.99 -8.85
CA LYS A 20 -7.45 -3.32 -9.92
C LYS A 20 -8.60 -2.48 -9.35
N GLU A 21 -9.39 -3.06 -8.46
CA GLU A 21 -10.50 -2.35 -7.80
C GLU A 21 -10.00 -1.14 -7.01
N ILE A 22 -8.85 -1.23 -6.34
CA ILE A 22 -8.22 -0.09 -5.66
C ILE A 22 -7.83 1.02 -6.64
N LYS A 23 -7.17 0.67 -7.74
CA LYS A 23 -6.78 1.65 -8.77
C LYS A 23 -7.99 2.30 -9.42
N GLU A 24 -9.02 1.52 -9.73
CA GLU A 24 -10.29 2.01 -10.27
C GLU A 24 -11.02 2.91 -9.27
N PHE A 25 -11.02 2.57 -7.97
CA PHE A 25 -11.60 3.41 -6.93
C PHE A 25 -10.90 4.77 -6.82
N CYS A 26 -9.58 4.81 -6.97
CA CYS A 26 -8.81 6.06 -7.00
C CYS A 26 -9.07 6.88 -8.27
N LYS A 27 -9.35 6.23 -9.39
CA LYS A 27 -9.58 6.88 -10.68
C LYS A 27 -10.81 7.80 -10.59
N GLY A 28 -10.62 9.08 -10.92
CA GLY A 28 -11.67 10.09 -10.84
C GLY A 28 -11.93 10.67 -9.45
N LYS A 29 -11.35 10.09 -8.38
CA LYS A 29 -11.39 10.66 -7.01
C LYS A 29 -10.13 11.45 -6.66
N ILE A 30 -9.00 11.05 -7.21
CA ILE A 30 -7.71 11.73 -7.05
C ILE A 30 -7.05 11.93 -8.41
N SER A 31 -6.10 12.85 -8.46
CA SER A 31 -5.30 13.07 -9.66
C SER A 31 -4.55 11.82 -10.07
N HIS A 32 -4.39 11.60 -11.38
CA HIS A 32 -3.80 10.38 -11.95
C HIS A 32 -2.41 10.06 -11.38
N TYR A 33 -1.59 11.08 -11.12
CA TYR A 33 -0.25 10.90 -10.54
C TYR A 33 -0.25 10.48 -9.05
N LYS A 34 -1.39 10.59 -8.37
CA LYS A 34 -1.57 10.12 -6.98
C LYS A 34 -2.15 8.72 -6.91
N ILE A 35 -2.53 8.12 -8.04
CA ILE A 35 -3.02 6.74 -8.07
C ILE A 35 -1.84 5.82 -7.73
N PRO A 36 -1.98 4.94 -6.73
CA PRO A 36 -0.89 4.07 -6.32
C PRO A 36 -0.49 3.15 -7.47
N ARG A 37 0.81 3.14 -7.79
CA ARG A 37 1.36 2.24 -8.80
C ARG A 37 1.41 0.81 -8.28
N TYR A 38 1.75 0.66 -7.01
CA TYR A 38 1.83 -0.62 -6.31
C TYR A 38 0.76 -0.70 -5.21
N VAL A 39 0.16 -1.87 -5.06
CA VAL A 39 -0.78 -2.15 -3.97
C VAL A 39 -0.29 -3.42 -3.27
N MET A 40 -0.09 -3.34 -1.96
CA MET A 40 0.34 -4.48 -1.15
C MET A 40 -0.71 -4.81 -0.11
N PHE A 41 -1.18 -6.07 -0.17
CA PHE A 41 -2.02 -6.64 0.85
C PHE A 41 -1.14 -7.26 1.95
N VAL A 42 -1.45 -6.93 3.20
CA VAL A 42 -0.75 -7.42 4.38
C VAL A 42 -1.75 -7.86 5.43
N GLU A 43 -1.39 -8.87 6.22
CA GLU A 43 -2.19 -9.28 7.37
C GLU A 43 -2.08 -8.29 8.53
N GLU A 44 -0.91 -7.66 8.68
CA GLU A 44 -0.70 -6.58 9.65
C GLU A 44 0.32 -5.55 9.12
N PHE A 45 0.13 -4.30 9.52
CA PHE A 45 1.15 -3.26 9.34
C PHE A 45 2.31 -3.46 10.33
N PRO A 46 3.58 -3.23 9.90
CA PRO A 46 4.69 -3.21 10.84
C PRO A 46 4.49 -2.09 11.86
N LYS A 47 4.54 -2.45 13.14
CA LYS A 47 4.31 -1.54 14.26
C LYS A 47 5.46 -1.56 15.26
N THR A 48 5.57 -0.51 16.05
CA THR A 48 6.41 -0.51 17.27
C THR A 48 5.74 -1.30 18.38
N GLN A 49 6.46 -1.59 19.47
CA GLN A 49 5.89 -2.21 20.67
C GLN A 49 4.71 -1.40 21.25
N SER A 50 4.64 -0.10 21.00
CA SER A 50 3.52 0.77 21.39
C SER A 50 2.40 0.83 20.34
N GLY A 51 2.43 0.00 19.29
CA GLY A 51 1.40 -0.08 18.25
C GLY A 51 1.47 1.00 17.16
N LYS A 52 2.47 1.89 17.16
CA LYS A 52 2.62 2.93 16.13
C LYS A 52 3.14 2.33 14.83
N ILE A 53 2.55 2.70 13.70
CA ILE A 53 2.96 2.23 12.38
C ILE A 53 4.39 2.70 12.07
N LYS A 54 5.26 1.77 11.66
CA LYS A 54 6.63 2.03 11.24
C LYS A 54 6.72 2.25 9.72
N LYS A 55 6.44 3.47 9.27
CA LYS A 55 6.48 3.83 7.84
C LYS A 55 7.83 3.51 7.16
N PHE A 56 8.94 3.69 7.86
CA PHE A 56 10.27 3.37 7.33
C PHE A 56 10.44 1.88 7.00
N GLU A 57 9.94 1.00 7.88
CA GLU A 57 9.98 -0.45 7.68
C GLU A 57 9.08 -0.87 6.52
N MET A 58 7.93 -0.21 6.37
CA MET A 58 7.07 -0.38 5.20
C MET A 58 7.80 -0.03 3.91
N THR A 59 8.49 1.11 3.83
CA THR A 59 9.26 1.47 2.63
C THR A 59 10.33 0.44 2.31
N LYS A 60 11.08 -0.02 3.32
CA LYS A 60 12.13 -1.04 3.14
C LYS A 60 11.54 -2.35 2.59
N ILE A 61 10.48 -2.86 3.20
CA ILE A 61 9.79 -4.08 2.76
C ILE A 61 9.25 -3.91 1.34
N ALA A 62 8.69 -2.73 1.01
CA ALA A 62 8.20 -2.43 -0.32
C ALA A 62 9.32 -2.49 -1.36
N SER A 63 10.45 -1.83 -1.12
CA SER A 63 11.60 -1.86 -2.00
C SER A 63 12.12 -3.28 -2.21
N GLU A 64 12.27 -4.05 -1.13
CA GLU A 64 12.74 -5.45 -1.22
C GLU A 64 11.77 -6.34 -2.00
N LYS A 65 10.46 -6.25 -1.76
CA LYS A 65 9.45 -7.07 -2.46
C LYS A 65 9.29 -6.68 -3.92
N LEU A 66 9.34 -5.39 -4.22
CA LEU A 66 9.16 -4.86 -5.57
C LEU A 66 10.46 -4.84 -6.39
N LYS A 67 11.59 -5.24 -5.77
CA LYS A 67 12.94 -5.22 -6.35
C LYS A 67 13.33 -3.85 -6.91
N LEU A 68 12.98 -2.80 -6.16
CA LEU A 68 13.29 -1.40 -6.45
C LEU A 68 14.60 -0.97 -5.81
#